data_AF-A0A3B9BH17-F1
#
_entry.id   AF-A0A3B9BH17-F1
#
_cell.length_a   1.000
_cell.length_b   1.000
_cell.length_c   1.000
_cell.angle_alpha   90.00
_cell.angle_beta   90.00
_cell.angle_gamma   90.00
#
_symmetry.space_group_name_H-M   'P 1'
#
loop_
_entity.id
_entity.type
_entity.pdbx_description
1 polymer ?
#
loop_
_entity_poly.entity_id
_entity_poly.type
_entity_poly.pdbx_seq_one_letter_code
_entity_poly.pdbx_strand_id
1 'polypeptide(L)' 'MTQDIEIQEASATPKSFEDMGLAEPILQAVRKAGYETPSPIQECSIPPILEGRDLLGVAQTGTGKT' A
#
# COMPACT_ATOMS: atom_id res chain seq x y z
N MET A 1 6.47 -28.18 -3.75
CA MET A 1 6.62 -27.22 -2.64
C MET A 1 5.83 -25.99 -3.05
N THR A 2 4.51 -26.08 -2.96
CA THR A 2 3.60 -24.99 -3.32
C THR A 2 3.32 -24.29 -2.02
N GLN A 3 3.95 -23.13 -1.81
CA GLN A 3 3.63 -22.32 -0.63
C GLN A 3 2.19 -21.84 -0.79
N ASP A 4 1.36 -22.18 0.17
CA ASP A 4 0.00 -21.69 0.30
C ASP A 4 0.04 -20.16 0.34
N ILE A 5 -0.51 -19.52 -0.69
CA ILE A 5 -0.65 -18.07 -0.74
C ILE A 5 -1.78 -17.72 0.23
N GLU A 6 -1.43 -17.33 1.46
CA GLU A 6 -2.38 -16.72 2.39
C GLU A 6 -2.82 -15.37 1.81
N ILE A 7 -4.03 -15.33 1.26
CA ILE A 7 -4.69 -14.09 0.89
C ILE A 7 -5.11 -13.41 2.20
N GLN A 8 -4.34 -12.41 2.64
CA GLN A 8 -4.73 -11.57 3.77
C GLN A 8 -5.84 -10.61 3.32
N GLU A 9 -7.05 -10.81 3.84
CA GLU A 9 -8.07 -9.76 3.83
C GLU A 9 -7.63 -8.64 4.77
N ALA A 10 -7.67 -7.41 4.26
CA ALA A 10 -7.22 -6.21 4.95
C ALA A 10 -7.98 -5.99 6.26
N SER A 11 -7.34 -6.27 7.40
CA SER A 11 -7.86 -5.89 8.72
C SER A 11 -6.96 -4.81 9.32
N ALA A 12 -7.57 -3.64 9.60
CA ALA A 12 -6.98 -2.38 10.07
C ALA A 12 -6.32 -1.52 8.98
N THR A 13 -7.16 -0.88 8.16
CA THR A 13 -6.78 0.03 7.08
C THR A 13 -6.22 1.36 7.63
N PRO A 14 -4.96 1.73 7.32
CA PRO A 14 -4.49 3.10 7.54
C PRO A 14 -5.32 4.06 6.70
N LYS A 15 -5.94 5.07 7.34
CA LYS A 15 -6.87 6.00 6.66
C LYS A 15 -6.15 7.04 5.80
N SER A 16 -4.83 7.17 5.99
CA SER A 16 -4.01 8.19 5.34
C SER A 16 -2.62 7.64 5.02
N PHE A 17 -1.92 8.29 4.09
CA PHE A 17 -0.51 7.98 3.80
C PHE A 17 0.42 8.18 5.01
N GLU A 18 0.04 9.04 5.95
CA GLU A 18 0.80 9.37 7.16
C GLU A 18 0.81 8.20 8.15
N ASP A 19 -0.28 7.42 8.18
CA ASP A 19 -0.41 6.22 9.03
C ASP A 19 0.36 5.02 8.48
N MET A 20 0.95 5.11 7.28
CA MET A 20 1.62 4.01 6.58
C MET A 20 3.11 3.89 6.90
N GLY A 21 3.68 4.77 7.72
CA GLY A 21 5.10 4.73 8.06
C GLY A 21 6.04 5.14 6.92
N LEU A 22 5.54 5.91 5.95
CA LEU A 22 6.35 6.45 4.86
C LEU A 22 7.31 7.53 5.37
N ALA A 23 8.48 7.61 4.75
CA ALA A 23 9.45 8.65 5.06
C ALA A 23 8.91 10.05 4.67
N GLU A 24 9.24 11.08 5.46
CA GLU A 24 8.77 12.45 5.26
C GLU A 24 8.94 12.98 3.82
N PRO A 25 10.06 12.74 3.10
CA PRO A 25 10.19 13.19 1.70
C PRO A 25 9.14 12.59 0.76
N ILE A 26 8.71 11.35 1.02
CA ILE A 26 7.67 10.67 0.23
C ILE A 26 6.32 11.28 0.55
N LEU A 27 6.00 11.50 1.83
CA LEU A 27 4.76 12.16 2.26
C LEU A 27 4.62 13.55 1.63
N GLN A 28 5.70 14.33 1.57
CA GLN A 28 5.71 15.64 0.89
C GLN A 28 5.43 15.51 -0.61
N ALA A 29 6.00 14.50 -1.28
CA ALA A 29 5.75 14.26 -2.70
C ALA A 29 4.28 13.86 -2.95
N VAL A 30 3.73 12.98 -2.11
CA VAL A 30 2.32 12.54 -2.16
C VAL A 30 1.38 13.73 -1.98
N ARG A 31 1.62 14.59 -0.97
CA ARG A 31 0.85 15.83 -0.75
C ARG A 31 0.96 16.79 -1.93
N LYS A 32 2.16 16.99 -2.47
CA LYS A 32 2.39 17.87 -3.63
C LYS A 32 1.71 17.36 -4.90
N ALA A 33 1.59 16.05 -5.06
CA ALA A 33 0.84 15.42 -6.15
C ALA A 33 -0.68 15.53 -5.97
N GLY A 34 -1.17 15.96 -4.80
CA GLY A 34 -2.59 16.10 -4.49
C GLY A 34 -3.26 14.78 -4.11
N TYR A 35 -2.49 13.77 -3.69
CA TYR A 35 -3.05 12.52 -3.20
C TYR A 35 -3.41 12.65 -1.71
N GLU A 36 -4.70 12.55 -1.40
CA GLU A 36 -5.21 12.70 -0.04
C GLU A 36 -5.45 11.34 0.63
N THR A 37 -6.08 10.42 -0.10
CA THR A 37 -6.44 9.09 0.40
C THR A 37 -5.77 8.03 -0.47
N PRO A 38 -5.07 7.06 0.14
CA PRO A 38 -4.51 5.93 -0.59
C PRO A 38 -5.62 5.06 -1.17
N SER A 39 -5.35 4.42 -2.30
CA SER A 39 -6.28 3.42 -2.86
C SER A 39 -6.26 2.13 -2.04
N PRO A 40 -7.31 1.28 -2.09
CA PRO A 40 -7.35 0.03 -1.32
C PRO A 40 -6.14 -0.88 -1.58
N ILE A 41 -5.64 -0.93 -2.82
CA ILE A 41 -4.45 -1.73 -3.15
C ILE A 41 -3.17 -1.13 -2.56
N GLN A 42 -3.06 0.21 -2.46
CA GLN A 42 -1.93 0.88 -1.83
C GLN A 42 -1.96 0.69 -0.30
N GLU A 43 -3.14 0.77 0.32
CA GLU A 43 -3.33 0.49 1.74
C GLU A 43 -2.88 -0.92 2.13
N CYS A 44 -3.16 -1.90 1.26
CA CYS A 44 -2.76 -3.28 1.49
C CYS A 44 -1.29 -3.55 1.14
N SER A 45 -0.69 -2.78 0.22
CA SER A 45 0.64 -3.09 -0.32
C SER A 45 1.78 -2.31 0.34
N ILE A 46 1.55 -1.06 0.74
CA ILE A 46 2.60 -0.20 1.26
C ILE A 46 3.20 -0.75 2.58
N PRO A 47 2.41 -1.08 3.63
CA PRO A 47 2.97 -1.61 4.87
C PRO A 47 3.82 -2.89 4.71
N PRO A 48 3.36 -3.96 4.04
CA PRO A 48 4.18 -5.16 3.87
C PRO A 48 5.44 -4.94 3.03
N ILE A 49 5.39 -4.05 2.03
CA ILE A 49 6.58 -3.68 1.24
C ILE A 49 7.62 -2.97 2.12
N LEU A 50 7.18 -2.07 3.01
CA LEU A 50 8.09 -1.38 3.94
C LEU A 50 8.72 -2.33 4.97
N GLU A 51 8.03 -3.42 5.30
CA GLU A 51 8.57 -4.51 6.14
C GLU A 51 9.50 -5.47 5.37
N GLY A 52 9.71 -5.25 4.06
CA GLY A 52 10.56 -6.09 3.22
C GLY A 52 9.95 -7.45 2.88
N ARG A 53 8.63 -7.58 2.95
CA ARG A 53 7.90 -8.81 2.59
C ARG A 53 7.61 -8.83 1.09
N ASP A 54 7.65 -10.03 0.50
CA ASP A 54 7.18 -10.25 -0.87
C ASP A 54 5.65 -10.12 -0.92
N LEU A 55 5.14 -9.52 -1.99
CA LEU A 55 3.71 -9.25 -2.16
C LEU A 55 3.24 -9.57 -3.59
N LEU A 56 2.10 -10.25 -3.70
CA LEU A 56 1.38 -10.47 -4.95
C LEU A 56 0.09 -9.65 -4.95
N GLY A 57 0.12 -8.47 -5.57
CA GLY A 57 -1.03 -7.57 -5.66
C GLY A 57 -1.82 -7.76 -6.96
N VAL A 58 -3.09 -8.16 -6.87
CA VAL A 58 -4.01 -8.27 -8.01
C VAL A 58 -5.04 -7.13 -7.93
N ALA A 59 -4.98 -6.20 -8.88
CA ALA A 59 -5.98 -5.13 -9.02
C ALA A 59 -6.14 -4.70 -10.48
N GLN A 60 -7.29 -4.12 -10.85
CA GLN A 60 -7.56 -3.61 -12.20
C GLN A 60 -6.62 -2.45 -12.59
N THR A 61 -6.30 -2.25 -13.87
CA THR A 61 -5.52 -1.09 -14.33
C THR A 61 -6.18 0.24 -13.95
N GLY A 62 -5.38 1.26 -13.63
CA GLY A 62 -5.88 2.57 -13.17
C GLY A 62 -6.17 2.67 -11.67
N THR A 63 -5.92 1.62 -10.88
CA THR A 63 -6.15 1.62 -9.42
C THR A 63 -4.95 2.08 -8.58
N GLY A 64 -3.98 2.78 -9.16
CA GLY A 64 -2.82 3.31 -8.40
C GLY A 64 -1.76 2.29 -7.96
N LYS A 65 -1.62 1.16 -8.68
CA LYS A 65 -0.52 0.19 -8.45
C LYS A 65 0.88 0.73 -8.77
N THR A 66 0.98 1.83 -9.51
CA THR A 66 2.22 2.45 -10.00
C THR A 66 2.27 3.87 -9.48
#